data_AF-X1HT35-F1
#
_entry.id   AF-X1HT35-F1
#
_cell.length_a   1.000
_cell.length_b   1.000
_cell.length_c   1.000
_cell.angle_alpha   90.00
_cell.angle_beta   90.00
_cell.angle_gamma   90.00
#
_symmetry.space_group_name_H-M   'P 1'
#
loop_
_entity.id
_entity.type
_entity.pdbx_description
1 polymer ?
#
loop_
_entity_poly.entity_id
_entity_poly.type
_entity_poly.pdbx_seq_one_letter_code
_entity_poly.pdbx_strand_id
1 'polypeptide(L)'
;MLGIKHPIIAAPMGPFYTTELTIALSEAGGLGVLSHTALISDYEAGREPVGIMKKNMEYVVEHTDKPFGFNIRTSRREMAASGLVKDIPRFIIKNPKLREQCVYAITSAGSSKTLPQSKPFQRLKESGSQIKHFHVAPALWLADKCVASNVDGLVVSGGEGGGHQSYEKVSTLVLLQQVLQKYPDIPVVACGGFATGNGLASALAIGAGAVAMG
;
A
#
# COMPACT_ATOMS: atom_id res chain seq x y z
N MET A 1 -3.95 10.75 10.35
CA MET A 1 -3.41 10.76 8.96
C MET A 1 -4.34 10.05 7.97
N LEU A 2 -4.66 8.76 8.15
CA LEU A 2 -5.43 7.98 7.16
C LEU A 2 -6.96 7.90 7.44
N GLY A 3 -7.45 8.54 8.49
CA GLY A 3 -8.89 8.60 8.79
C GLY A 3 -9.51 7.28 9.27
N ILE A 4 -8.70 6.34 9.77
CA ILE A 4 -9.16 5.03 10.27
C ILE A 4 -9.26 4.99 11.79
N LYS A 5 -10.14 4.13 12.32
CA LYS A 5 -10.39 3.97 13.75
C LYS A 5 -9.36 3.04 14.42
N HIS A 6 -9.00 1.96 13.73
CA HIS A 6 -8.06 0.97 14.21
C HIS A 6 -6.76 1.06 13.39
N PRO A 7 -5.58 1.05 14.03
CA PRO A 7 -4.28 1.15 13.35
C PRO A 7 -3.89 -0.20 12.72
N ILE A 8 -4.80 -0.74 11.90
CA ILE A 8 -4.71 -2.04 11.25
C ILE A 8 -4.97 -1.83 9.75
N ILE A 9 -4.03 -2.29 8.93
CA ILE A 9 -4.07 -2.16 7.47
C ILE A 9 -4.03 -3.57 6.86
N ALA A 10 -4.83 -3.81 5.82
CA ALA A 10 -4.66 -5.02 5.01
C ALA A 10 -3.38 -4.89 4.19
N ALA A 11 -2.45 -5.81 4.35
CA ALA A 11 -1.34 -5.94 3.42
C ALA A 11 -1.90 -6.31 2.03
N PRO A 12 -1.40 -5.70 0.94
CA PRO A 12 -1.83 -6.08 -0.39
C PRO A 12 -1.26 -7.44 -0.76
N MET A 13 -2.14 -8.43 -0.90
CA MET A 13 -1.78 -9.83 -1.14
C MET A 13 -1.93 -10.21 -2.61
N GLY A 14 -1.22 -9.53 -3.51
CA GLY A 14 -1.20 -9.94 -4.92
C GLY A 14 -0.60 -11.36 -5.01
N PRO A 15 -1.19 -12.28 -5.79
CA PRO A 15 -2.18 -12.08 -6.85
C PRO A 15 -3.65 -12.28 -6.43
N PHE A 16 -3.96 -12.38 -5.14
CA PHE A 16 -5.32 -12.62 -4.67
C PHE A 16 -6.21 -11.39 -4.87
N TYR A 17 -7.46 -11.63 -5.23
CA TYR A 17 -8.50 -10.60 -5.30
C TYR A 17 -8.93 -10.24 -3.88
N THR A 18 -8.68 -9.00 -3.46
CA THR A 18 -8.95 -8.53 -2.10
C THR A 18 -10.13 -7.56 -1.99
N THR A 19 -11.02 -7.50 -3.00
CA THR A 19 -12.12 -6.52 -3.04
C THR A 19 -13.06 -6.66 -1.83
N GLU A 20 -13.58 -7.85 -1.56
CA GLU A 20 -14.47 -8.08 -0.41
C GLU A 20 -13.75 -7.90 0.92
N LEU A 21 -12.50 -8.34 1.01
CA LEU A 21 -11.66 -8.11 2.19
C LEU A 21 -11.40 -6.62 2.44
N THR A 22 -11.22 -5.84 1.37
CA THR A 22 -11.05 -4.38 1.45
C THR A 22 -12.28 -3.75 2.09
N ILE A 23 -13.47 -4.08 1.60
CA ILE A 23 -14.74 -3.58 2.14
C ILE A 23 -14.89 -4.01 3.61
N ALA A 24 -14.70 -5.31 3.89
CA ALA A 24 -14.87 -5.85 5.23
C ALA A 24 -13.95 -5.16 6.27
N LEU A 25 -12.67 -4.95 5.93
CA LEU A 25 -11.73 -4.31 6.84
C LEU A 25 -12.01 -2.80 7.00
N SER A 26 -12.34 -2.11 5.91
CA SER A 26 -12.70 -0.68 5.96
C SER A 26 -13.96 -0.46 6.81
N GLU A 27 -14.99 -1.30 6.68
CA GLU A 27 -16.18 -1.27 7.53
C GLU A 27 -15.89 -1.63 8.99
N ALA A 28 -14.96 -2.56 9.24
CA ALA A 28 -14.49 -2.86 10.59
C ALA A 28 -13.68 -1.72 11.23
N GLY A 29 -13.37 -0.65 10.48
CA GLY A 29 -12.66 0.53 10.96
C GLY A 29 -11.14 0.48 10.83
N GLY A 30 -10.59 -0.56 10.18
CA GLY A 30 -9.22 -0.58 9.70
C GLY A 30 -9.11 0.07 8.31
N LEU A 31 -7.98 -0.15 7.62
CA LEU A 31 -7.78 0.29 6.25
C LEU A 31 -7.74 -0.92 5.31
N GLY A 32 -8.84 -1.14 4.57
CA GLY A 32 -8.84 -2.06 3.45
C GLY A 32 -7.90 -1.59 2.33
N VAL A 33 -7.22 -2.54 1.68
CA VAL A 33 -6.31 -2.25 0.56
C VAL A 33 -6.59 -3.18 -0.61
N LEU A 34 -6.99 -2.60 -1.73
CA LEU A 34 -7.11 -3.31 -3.00
C LEU A 34 -5.73 -3.72 -3.49
N SER A 35 -5.55 -5.02 -3.62
CA SER A 35 -4.38 -5.57 -4.29
C SER A 35 -4.57 -5.49 -5.79
N HIS A 36 -3.52 -5.09 -6.52
CA HIS A 36 -3.57 -5.30 -7.97
C HIS A 36 -3.38 -6.79 -8.25
N THR A 37 -4.20 -7.31 -9.17
CA THR A 37 -4.09 -8.67 -9.69
C THR A 37 -3.57 -8.59 -11.11
N ALA A 38 -2.39 -9.13 -11.34
CA ALA A 38 -1.80 -9.24 -12.68
C ALA A 38 -1.09 -10.58 -12.79
N LEU A 39 -1.86 -11.67 -12.72
CA LEU A 39 -1.33 -12.98 -13.03
C LEU A 39 -1.02 -13.05 -14.52
N ILE A 40 0.05 -13.78 -14.87
CA ILE A 40 0.33 -14.10 -16.28
C ILE A 40 -0.90 -14.76 -16.93
N SER A 41 -1.61 -15.61 -16.18
CA SER A 41 -2.86 -16.22 -16.62
C SER A 41 -4.03 -15.24 -16.80
N ASP A 42 -4.00 -14.07 -16.17
CA ASP A 42 -4.99 -13.02 -16.44
C ASP A 42 -4.75 -12.43 -17.84
N TYR A 43 -3.49 -12.13 -18.16
CA TYR A 43 -3.09 -11.65 -19.49
C TYR A 43 -3.32 -12.68 -20.60
N GLU A 44 -2.96 -13.94 -20.37
CA GLU A 44 -3.18 -15.03 -21.32
C GLU A 44 -4.68 -15.25 -21.59
N ALA A 45 -5.53 -14.97 -20.60
CA ALA A 45 -6.99 -14.98 -20.75
C ALA A 45 -7.57 -13.67 -21.32
N GLY A 46 -6.74 -12.75 -21.81
CA GLY A 46 -7.16 -11.48 -22.41
C GLY A 46 -7.70 -10.45 -21.42
N ARG A 47 -7.47 -10.63 -20.11
CA ARG A 47 -7.90 -9.67 -19.08
C ARG A 47 -6.92 -8.51 -19.00
N GLU A 48 -7.48 -7.31 -18.80
CA GLU A 48 -6.74 -6.05 -18.71
C GLU A 48 -6.66 -5.61 -17.24
N PRO A 49 -5.49 -5.71 -16.57
CA PRO A 49 -5.39 -5.49 -15.12
C PRO A 49 -5.76 -4.09 -14.65
N VAL A 50 -5.56 -3.05 -15.48
CA VAL A 50 -5.97 -1.69 -15.12
C VAL A 50 -7.50 -1.61 -15.06
N GLY A 51 -8.20 -2.22 -16.02
CA GLY A 51 -9.65 -2.33 -16.08
C GLY A 51 -10.22 -3.12 -14.92
N ILE A 52 -9.58 -4.23 -14.53
CA ILE A 52 -9.96 -4.98 -13.33
C ILE A 52 -9.83 -4.10 -12.08
N MET A 53 -8.69 -3.43 -11.91
CA MET A 53 -8.48 -2.55 -10.77
C MET A 53 -9.51 -1.42 -10.70
N LYS A 54 -9.86 -0.80 -11.85
CA LYS A 54 -10.92 0.22 -11.91
C LYS A 54 -12.28 -0.34 -11.47
N LYS A 55 -12.68 -1.51 -11.99
CA LYS A 55 -13.92 -2.18 -11.58
C LYS A 55 -13.94 -2.51 -10.09
N ASN A 56 -12.82 -2.97 -9.54
CA ASN A 56 -12.71 -3.24 -8.10
C ASN A 56 -12.83 -1.95 -7.27
N MET A 57 -12.23 -0.84 -7.73
CA MET A 57 -12.36 0.46 -7.06
C MET A 57 -13.79 0.99 -7.11
N GLU A 58 -14.49 0.84 -8.23
CA GLU A 58 -15.93 1.16 -8.36
C GLU A 58 -16.76 0.34 -7.38
N TYR A 59 -16.55 -0.97 -7.38
CA TYR A 59 -17.25 -1.88 -6.47
C TYR A 59 -17.04 -1.49 -5.00
N VAL A 60 -15.82 -1.14 -4.59
CA VAL A 60 -15.56 -0.67 -3.21
C VAL A 60 -16.40 0.56 -2.87
N VAL A 61 -16.38 1.61 -3.70
CA VAL A 61 -17.11 2.86 -3.39
C VAL A 61 -18.64 2.78 -3.59
N GLU A 62 -19.13 1.69 -4.17
CA GLU A 62 -20.55 1.33 -4.21
C GLU A 62 -21.01 0.63 -2.94
N HIS A 63 -20.10 -0.01 -2.20
CA HIS A 63 -20.43 -0.90 -1.07
C HIS A 63 -19.89 -0.43 0.29
N THR A 64 -19.08 0.63 0.32
CA THR A 64 -18.63 1.28 1.56
C THR A 64 -18.44 2.78 1.33
N ASP A 65 -18.65 3.57 2.39
CA ASP A 65 -18.26 4.99 2.43
C ASP A 65 -17.00 5.22 3.28
N LYS A 66 -16.34 4.13 3.71
CA LYS A 66 -15.14 4.19 4.55
C LYS A 66 -13.87 4.36 3.72
N PRO A 67 -12.80 4.93 4.30
CA PRO A 67 -11.54 5.06 3.61
C PRO A 67 -10.95 3.70 3.21
N PHE A 68 -10.30 3.67 2.06
CA PHE A 68 -9.57 2.50 1.58
C PHE A 68 -8.29 2.93 0.85
N GLY A 69 -7.49 1.95 0.45
CA GLY A 69 -6.32 2.16 -0.38
C GLY A 69 -6.17 1.17 -1.51
N PHE A 70 -5.11 1.34 -2.27
CA PHE A 70 -4.75 0.41 -3.34
C PHE A 70 -3.24 0.16 -3.40
N ASN A 71 -2.86 -0.96 -4.01
CA ASN A 71 -1.48 -1.32 -4.25
C ASN A 71 -1.11 -1.30 -5.73
N ILE A 72 0.15 -0.95 -6.01
CA ILE A 72 0.79 -1.23 -7.30
C ILE A 72 2.16 -1.86 -7.05
N ARG A 73 2.38 -3.06 -7.55
CA ARG A 73 3.72 -3.67 -7.62
C ARG A 73 4.50 -2.96 -8.72
N THR A 74 5.63 -2.33 -8.39
CA THR A 74 6.41 -1.53 -9.34
C THR A 74 7.63 -2.28 -9.87
N SER A 75 7.61 -3.61 -9.78
CA SER A 75 8.65 -4.48 -10.33
C SER A 75 8.79 -4.29 -11.84
N ARG A 76 10.02 -4.42 -12.36
CA ARG A 76 10.24 -4.46 -13.83
C ARG A 76 9.58 -5.65 -14.51
N ARG A 77 9.21 -6.68 -13.73
CA ARG A 77 8.46 -7.86 -14.20
C ARG A 77 6.94 -7.66 -14.14
N GLU A 78 6.47 -6.51 -13.65
CA GLU A 78 5.05 -6.19 -13.63
C GLU A 78 4.67 -5.42 -14.90
N MET A 79 4.03 -6.11 -15.84
CA MET A 79 3.66 -5.53 -17.14
C MET A 79 2.59 -4.44 -16.98
N ALA A 80 1.70 -4.54 -15.99
CA ALA A 80 0.65 -3.55 -15.76
C ALA A 80 1.15 -2.30 -15.04
N ALA A 81 2.34 -2.30 -14.45
CA ALA A 81 2.79 -1.23 -13.56
C ALA A 81 2.72 0.15 -14.22
N SER A 82 3.17 0.26 -15.48
CA SER A 82 3.14 1.52 -16.24
C SER A 82 1.71 2.00 -16.50
N GLY A 83 0.78 1.09 -16.78
CA GLY A 83 -0.64 1.38 -16.95
C GLY A 83 -1.27 1.83 -15.64
N LEU A 84 -1.13 1.03 -14.57
CA LEU A 84 -1.69 1.31 -13.25
C LEU A 84 -1.24 2.67 -12.70
N VAL A 85 0.06 2.96 -12.78
CA VAL A 85 0.66 4.22 -12.29
C VAL A 85 0.14 5.45 -13.02
N LYS A 86 -0.33 5.31 -14.27
CA LYS A 86 -0.88 6.42 -15.05
C LYS A 86 -2.39 6.51 -14.93
N ASP A 87 -3.07 5.39 -15.01
CA ASP A 87 -4.52 5.35 -15.22
C ASP A 87 -5.32 5.29 -13.93
N ILE A 88 -4.79 4.69 -12.86
CA ILE A 88 -5.47 4.72 -11.55
C ILE A 88 -5.57 6.15 -11.01
N PRO A 89 -4.50 6.98 -11.00
CA PRO A 89 -4.65 8.36 -10.57
C PRO A 89 -5.62 9.18 -11.44
N ARG A 90 -5.62 8.98 -12.77
CA ARG A 90 -6.60 9.63 -13.68
C ARG A 90 -8.02 9.21 -13.35
N PHE A 91 -8.20 7.95 -13.02
CA PHE A 91 -9.50 7.39 -12.69
C PHE A 91 -10.03 7.97 -11.38
N ILE A 92 -9.18 8.03 -10.34
CA ILE A 92 -9.50 8.68 -9.07
C ILE A 92 -9.90 10.14 -9.32
N ILE A 93 -9.12 10.92 -10.08
CA ILE A 93 -9.44 12.34 -10.37
C ILE A 93 -10.86 12.52 -10.95
N LYS A 94 -11.32 11.58 -11.79
CA LYS A 94 -12.60 11.68 -12.49
C LYS A 94 -13.81 11.26 -11.65
N ASN A 95 -13.60 10.58 -10.52
CA ASN A 95 -14.67 10.04 -9.70
C ASN A 95 -14.65 10.71 -8.31
N PRO A 96 -15.67 11.52 -7.96
CA PRO A 96 -15.72 12.25 -6.70
C PRO A 96 -15.62 11.35 -5.46
N LYS A 97 -16.32 10.20 -5.44
CA LYS A 97 -16.26 9.24 -4.32
C LYS A 97 -14.85 8.69 -4.14
N LEU A 98 -14.18 8.33 -5.25
CA LEU A 98 -12.79 7.84 -5.18
C LEU A 98 -11.84 8.93 -4.65
N ARG A 99 -12.02 10.20 -5.02
CA ARG A 99 -11.17 11.29 -4.51
C ARG A 99 -11.25 11.43 -3.00
N GLU A 100 -12.44 11.20 -2.43
CA GLU A 100 -12.71 11.33 -1.01
C GLU A 100 -12.24 10.08 -0.24
N GLN A 101 -12.60 8.88 -0.72
CA GLN A 101 -12.42 7.64 0.02
C GLN A 101 -11.05 6.97 -0.20
N CYS A 102 -10.40 7.19 -1.35
CA CYS A 102 -9.10 6.59 -1.66
C CYS A 102 -7.95 7.40 -1.03
N VAL A 103 -7.63 7.09 0.23
CA VAL A 103 -6.67 7.86 1.04
C VAL A 103 -5.27 7.26 1.08
N TYR A 104 -5.07 6.06 0.53
CA TYR A 104 -3.81 5.34 0.65
C TYR A 104 -3.38 4.68 -0.67
N ALA A 105 -2.12 4.92 -1.06
CA ALA A 105 -1.47 4.22 -2.16
C ALA A 105 -0.21 3.55 -1.65
N ILE A 106 -0.07 2.24 -1.81
CA ILE A 106 1.14 1.51 -1.45
C ILE A 106 1.83 0.95 -2.70
N THR A 107 3.13 1.17 -2.84
CA THR A 107 3.94 0.50 -3.87
C THR A 107 4.92 -0.50 -3.26
N SER A 108 5.27 -1.54 -4.01
CA SER A 108 6.08 -2.66 -3.52
C SER A 108 6.91 -3.36 -4.63
N ALA A 109 7.88 -4.18 -4.21
CA ALA A 109 8.73 -5.05 -5.06
C ALA A 109 9.40 -4.35 -6.27
N GLY A 110 9.68 -3.06 -6.14
CA GLY A 110 10.19 -2.22 -7.22
C GLY A 110 10.68 -0.87 -6.73
N SER A 111 10.61 0.14 -7.59
CA SER A 111 11.06 1.50 -7.23
C SER A 111 9.95 2.27 -6.51
N SER A 112 10.30 2.90 -5.39
CA SER A 112 9.48 3.90 -4.70
C SER A 112 9.24 5.17 -5.52
N LYS A 113 10.07 5.44 -6.55
CA LYS A 113 9.95 6.63 -7.39
C LYS A 113 8.83 6.55 -8.42
N THR A 114 8.43 5.34 -8.81
CA THR A 114 7.58 5.12 -9.99
C THR A 114 6.24 5.85 -9.91
N LEU A 115 5.55 5.77 -8.77
CA LEU A 115 4.27 6.43 -8.57
C LEU A 115 4.40 7.97 -8.42
N PRO A 116 5.24 8.51 -7.51
CA PRO A 116 5.33 9.97 -7.32
C PRO A 116 5.89 10.73 -8.55
N GLN A 117 6.64 10.07 -9.44
CA GLN A 117 7.09 10.67 -10.70
C GLN A 117 6.03 10.65 -11.81
N SER A 118 4.90 9.99 -11.60
CA SER A 118 3.79 9.95 -12.55
C SER A 118 3.10 11.31 -12.62
N LYS A 119 3.09 11.96 -13.80
CA LYS A 119 2.35 13.21 -14.02
C LYS A 119 0.87 13.11 -13.57
N PRO A 120 0.14 12.01 -13.87
CA PRO A 120 -1.18 11.79 -13.31
C PRO A 120 -1.27 11.80 -11.78
N PHE A 121 -0.31 11.18 -11.10
CA PHE A 121 -0.31 11.14 -9.63
C PHE A 121 0.01 12.51 -9.02
N GLN A 122 0.92 13.28 -9.63
CA GLN A 122 1.19 14.67 -9.26
C GLN A 122 -0.07 15.52 -9.38
N ARG A 123 -0.77 15.44 -10.53
CA ARG A 123 -2.07 16.11 -10.72
C ARG A 123 -3.13 15.69 -9.72
N LEU A 124 -3.16 14.41 -9.33
CA LEU A 124 -4.08 13.94 -8.30
C LEU A 124 -3.79 14.64 -6.96
N LYS A 125 -2.53 14.73 -6.56
CA LYS A 125 -2.12 15.45 -5.34
C LYS A 125 -2.43 16.95 -5.42
N GLU A 126 -2.14 17.59 -6.56
CA GLU A 126 -2.46 19.00 -6.83
C GLU A 126 -3.97 19.29 -6.80
N SER A 127 -4.82 18.31 -7.10
CA SER A 127 -6.29 18.45 -7.02
C SER A 127 -6.86 18.52 -5.59
N GLY A 128 -6.00 18.53 -4.57
CA GLY A 128 -6.39 18.49 -3.15
C GLY A 128 -6.70 17.09 -2.63
N SER A 129 -6.31 16.02 -3.35
CA SER A 129 -6.49 14.66 -2.85
C SER A 129 -5.63 14.42 -1.61
N GLN A 130 -6.26 13.84 -0.59
CA GLN A 130 -5.61 13.51 0.69
C GLN A 130 -4.78 12.21 0.62
N ILE A 131 -4.65 11.60 -0.56
CA ILE A 131 -3.99 10.30 -0.73
C ILE A 131 -2.54 10.33 -0.24
N LYS A 132 -2.15 9.31 0.54
CA LYS A 132 -0.81 9.14 1.09
C LYS A 132 -0.09 8.01 0.40
N HIS A 133 1.10 8.29 -0.14
CA HIS A 133 1.93 7.29 -0.80
C HIS A 133 2.90 6.65 0.19
N PHE A 134 2.73 5.35 0.40
CA PHE A 134 3.63 4.49 1.17
C PHE A 134 4.41 3.56 0.25
N HIS A 135 5.60 3.15 0.67
CA HIS A 135 6.37 2.11 -0.01
C HIS A 135 6.88 1.06 0.96
N VAL A 136 6.90 -0.20 0.52
CA VAL A 136 7.45 -1.30 1.31
C VAL A 136 8.99 -1.21 1.33
N ALA A 137 9.56 -1.09 2.52
CA ALA A 137 11.00 -1.03 2.76
C ALA A 137 11.44 -2.25 3.61
N PRO A 138 11.92 -3.33 2.98
CA PRO A 138 12.30 -4.56 3.69
C PRO A 138 13.78 -4.62 4.09
N ALA A 139 14.49 -3.48 4.03
CA ALA A 139 15.87 -3.30 4.47
C ALA A 139 16.15 -1.81 4.71
N LEU A 140 17.12 -1.47 5.56
CA LEU A 140 17.38 -0.06 5.93
C LEU A 140 17.78 0.80 4.72
N TRP A 141 18.66 0.30 3.85
CA TRP A 141 19.06 1.02 2.64
C TRP A 141 17.91 1.18 1.62
N LEU A 142 16.89 0.32 1.68
CA LEU A 142 15.67 0.48 0.89
C LEU A 142 14.77 1.55 1.49
N ALA A 143 14.73 1.68 2.83
CA ALA A 143 14.09 2.82 3.49
C ALA A 143 14.74 4.13 3.03
N ASP A 144 16.08 4.20 2.96
CA ASP A 144 16.79 5.39 2.45
C ASP A 144 16.31 5.80 1.05
N LYS A 145 16.10 4.82 0.16
CA LYS A 145 15.56 5.08 -1.19
C LYS A 145 14.13 5.59 -1.18
N CYS A 146 13.31 5.07 -0.26
CA CYS A 146 11.93 5.51 -0.10
C CYS A 146 11.89 6.96 0.37
N VAL A 147 12.67 7.31 1.40
CA VAL A 147 12.79 8.69 1.90
C VAL A 147 13.28 9.63 0.81
N ALA A 148 14.33 9.24 0.07
CA ALA A 148 14.82 10.01 -1.08
C ALA A 148 13.80 10.14 -2.24
N SER A 149 12.70 9.38 -2.21
CA SER A 149 11.59 9.46 -3.16
C SER A 149 10.42 10.30 -2.64
N ASN A 150 10.53 10.89 -1.45
CA ASN A 150 9.49 11.69 -0.79
C ASN A 150 8.17 10.95 -0.60
N VAL A 151 8.23 9.69 -0.15
CA VAL A 151 7.03 8.96 0.29
C VAL A 151 6.42 9.63 1.52
N ASP A 152 5.09 9.56 1.66
CA ASP A 152 4.38 10.02 2.87
C ASP A 152 4.62 9.08 4.07
N GLY A 153 5.09 7.85 3.84
CA GLY A 153 5.49 6.92 4.89
C GLY A 153 6.04 5.59 4.39
N LEU A 154 6.41 4.73 5.33
CA LEU A 154 7.07 3.46 5.06
C LEU A 154 6.23 2.28 5.57
N VAL A 155 6.21 1.19 4.81
CA VAL A 155 5.79 -0.12 5.32
C VAL A 155 7.05 -0.95 5.54
N VAL A 156 7.43 -1.13 6.80
CA VAL A 156 8.65 -1.84 7.18
C VAL A 156 8.32 -3.31 7.38
N SER A 157 8.88 -4.17 6.53
CA SER A 157 8.62 -5.62 6.54
C SER A 157 9.90 -6.42 6.61
N GLY A 158 10.12 -7.13 7.71
CA GLY A 158 11.26 -8.04 7.86
C GLY A 158 11.05 -9.40 7.18
N GLY A 159 11.97 -10.33 7.47
CA GLY A 159 11.98 -11.70 6.96
C GLY A 159 10.83 -12.60 7.45
N GLU A 160 9.95 -12.09 8.31
CA GLU A 160 8.72 -12.77 8.72
C GLU A 160 7.54 -12.50 7.76
N GLY A 161 7.63 -11.48 6.89
CA GLY A 161 6.52 -11.09 6.00
C GLY A 161 6.28 -12.08 4.85
N GLY A 162 5.03 -12.36 4.49
CA GLY A 162 4.73 -13.23 3.35
C GLY A 162 5.13 -12.65 1.99
N GLY A 163 5.31 -13.52 0.98
CA GLY A 163 5.52 -13.11 -0.41
C GLY A 163 6.93 -12.60 -0.71
N HIS A 164 7.04 -11.38 -1.27
CA HIS A 164 8.32 -10.82 -1.68
C HIS A 164 9.07 -10.22 -0.48
N GLN A 165 10.15 -10.89 -0.07
CA GLN A 165 10.98 -10.49 1.07
C GLN A 165 12.34 -9.96 0.62
N SER A 166 13.02 -9.23 1.51
CA SER A 166 14.44 -8.89 1.31
C SER A 166 15.33 -10.12 1.47
N TYR A 167 16.37 -10.20 0.64
CA TYR A 167 17.41 -11.22 0.76
C TYR A 167 18.24 -11.10 2.05
N GLU A 168 18.25 -9.93 2.70
CA GLU A 168 18.99 -9.69 3.94
C GLU A 168 18.39 -10.41 5.15
N LYS A 169 17.11 -10.81 5.08
CA LYS A 169 16.40 -11.56 6.14
C LYS A 169 16.50 -10.94 7.54
N VAL A 170 16.59 -9.61 7.63
CA VAL A 170 16.51 -8.89 8.90
C VAL A 170 15.12 -9.09 9.50
N SER A 171 15.03 -9.37 10.80
CA SER A 171 13.74 -9.49 11.49
C SER A 171 13.02 -8.14 11.54
N THR A 172 11.70 -8.19 11.56
CA THR A 172 10.86 -6.98 11.59
C THR A 172 11.15 -6.14 12.83
N LEU A 173 11.38 -6.81 13.98
CA LEU A 173 11.75 -6.15 15.23
C LEU A 173 13.05 -5.35 15.12
N VAL A 174 14.09 -5.90 14.49
CA VAL A 174 15.38 -5.22 14.34
C VAL A 174 15.27 -4.10 13.31
N LEU A 175 14.60 -4.38 12.19
CA LEU A 175 14.47 -3.41 11.11
C LEU A 175 13.65 -2.18 11.53
N LEU A 176 12.59 -2.36 12.32
CA LEU A 176 11.81 -1.25 12.88
C LEU A 176 12.67 -0.31 13.72
N GLN A 177 13.49 -0.85 14.62
CA GLN A 177 14.38 -0.04 15.46
C GLN A 177 15.36 0.78 14.61
N GLN A 178 15.98 0.15 13.59
CA GLN A 178 16.90 0.84 12.69
C GLN A 178 16.23 1.97 11.91
N VAL A 179 15.04 1.72 11.34
CA VAL A 179 14.31 2.70 10.54
C VAL A 179 13.82 3.86 11.40
N LEU A 180 13.21 3.57 12.55
CA LEU A 180 12.68 4.59 13.45
C LEU A 180 13.77 5.45 14.10
N GLN A 181 14.94 4.86 14.40
CA GLN A 181 16.09 5.63 14.87
C GLN A 181 16.62 6.59 13.80
N LYS A 182 16.68 6.15 12.53
CA LYS A 182 17.22 6.95 11.42
C LYS A 182 16.23 7.98 10.89
N TYR A 183 14.94 7.67 10.91
CA TYR A 183 13.85 8.47 10.34
C TYR A 183 12.69 8.63 11.34
N PRO A 184 12.91 9.33 12.47
CA PRO A 184 11.92 9.39 13.56
C PRO A 184 10.61 10.10 13.18
N ASP A 185 10.66 11.02 12.22
CA ASP A 185 9.51 11.82 11.81
C ASP A 185 8.67 11.19 10.69
N ILE A 186 9.16 10.10 10.09
CA ILE A 186 8.45 9.45 8.98
C ILE A 186 7.45 8.44 9.54
N PRO A 187 6.16 8.50 9.15
CA PRO A 187 5.18 7.50 9.53
C PRO A 187 5.59 6.09 9.08
N VAL A 188 5.61 5.16 10.03
CA VAL A 188 5.96 3.74 9.79
C VAL A 188 4.76 2.84 10.08
N VAL A 189 4.47 1.93 9.15
CA VAL A 189 3.59 0.78 9.34
C VAL A 189 4.46 -0.46 9.49
N ALA A 190 4.31 -1.18 10.59
CA ALA A 190 5.02 -2.44 10.82
C ALA A 190 4.33 -3.59 10.08
N CYS A 191 5.08 -4.46 9.41
CA CYS A 191 4.54 -5.56 8.61
C CYS A 191 5.41 -6.81 8.78
N GLY A 192 4.79 -7.99 8.74
CA GLY A 192 5.47 -9.28 8.91
C GLY A 192 5.45 -9.80 10.33
N GLY A 193 4.82 -10.96 10.53
CA GLY A 193 4.74 -11.64 11.83
C GLY A 193 3.65 -11.12 12.80
N PHE A 194 2.84 -10.14 12.42
CA PHE A 194 1.75 -9.62 13.24
C PHE A 194 0.43 -10.34 12.97
N ALA A 195 -0.21 -10.87 14.03
CA ALA A 195 -1.49 -11.58 13.93
C ALA A 195 -2.37 -11.44 15.20
N THR A 196 -1.90 -10.75 16.24
CA THR A 196 -2.59 -10.67 17.54
C THR A 196 -2.53 -9.26 18.11
N GLY A 197 -3.38 -8.97 19.11
CA GLY A 197 -3.37 -7.70 19.83
C GLY A 197 -2.02 -7.41 20.51
N ASN A 198 -1.31 -8.43 21.01
CA ASN A 198 0.03 -8.26 21.57
C ASN A 198 1.05 -7.85 20.51
N GLY A 199 0.95 -8.41 19.30
CA GLY A 199 1.78 -7.99 18.18
C GLY A 199 1.50 -6.54 17.77
N LEU A 200 0.24 -6.12 17.73
CA LEU A 200 -0.10 -4.72 17.51
C LEU A 200 0.48 -3.83 18.62
N ALA A 201 0.29 -4.19 19.89
CA ALA A 201 0.80 -3.43 21.02
C ALA A 201 2.32 -3.27 20.98
N SER A 202 3.07 -4.32 20.60
CA SER A 202 4.53 -4.22 20.47
C SER A 202 4.97 -3.30 19.33
N ALA A 203 4.29 -3.34 18.17
CA ALA A 203 4.57 -2.43 17.07
C ALA A 203 4.34 -0.96 17.47
N LEU A 204 3.22 -0.67 18.14
CA LEU A 204 2.90 0.67 18.63
C LEU A 204 3.92 1.14 19.69
N ALA A 205 4.31 0.26 20.62
CA ALA A 205 5.28 0.58 21.67
C ALA A 205 6.68 0.92 21.12
N ILE A 206 7.08 0.28 20.00
CA ILE A 206 8.35 0.57 19.32
C ILE A 206 8.30 1.92 18.57
N GLY A 207 7.11 2.42 18.24
CA GLY A 207 6.91 3.70 17.55
C GLY A 207 6.31 3.58 16.14
N ALA A 208 5.86 2.39 15.72
CA ALA A 208 5.06 2.29 14.49
C ALA A 208 3.67 2.90 14.72
N GLY A 209 3.10 3.50 13.67
CA GLY A 209 1.75 4.09 13.72
C GLY A 209 0.62 3.10 13.44
N ALA A 210 0.95 1.95 12.85
CA ALA A 210 0.01 0.87 12.54
C ALA A 210 0.73 -0.45 12.25
N VAL A 211 -0.04 -1.54 12.18
CA VAL A 211 0.41 -2.81 11.59
C VAL A 211 -0.28 -3.09 10.27
N ALA A 212 0.42 -3.75 9.35
CA ALA A 212 -0.16 -4.40 8.18
C ALA A 212 -0.15 -5.92 8.36
N MET A 213 -1.29 -6.55 8.08
CA MET A 213 -1.49 -8.00 8.17
C MET A 213 -1.95 -8.56 6.83
N GLY A 214 -1.48 -9.76 6.47
CA GLY A 214 -1.89 -10.48 5.26
C GLY A 214 -1.92 -11.97 5.50
#